data_AF-A0A4Z1PRB4-F1
#
_entry.id   AF-A0A4Z1PRB4-F1
#
_cell.length_a   1.000
_cell.length_b   1.000
_cell.length_c   1.000
_cell.angle_alpha   90.00
_cell.angle_beta   90.00
_cell.angle_gamma   90.00
#
_symmetry.space_group_name_H-M   'P 1'
#
loop_
_entity.id
_entity.type
_entity.pdbx_description
1 polymer ?
#
loop_
_entity_poly.entity_id
_entity_poly.type
_entity_poly.pdbx_seq_one_letter_code
_entity_poly.pdbx_strand_id
1 'polypeptide(L)'
;MASRLRGPLQGPRLILALFLGILFIYYLRSGSTGAEPLAVVIPDGQSTTAIVSPGELNEVDRDAPLADKEKESVSDKFWEYVQGHTSHGAENHSPVPHAEHANGAAAPVVPAIVETENEGTTPMDPFCKSLASTKDVLIVVRTPASELYSQLPAHFFTTLRCVDFLLYSTVHQNVGPYTVHDALANISDARRAKHRDFELYDKLQSAQNFVADLHSITEDNDHNLDKWSIIPHVVDAYKQYPEKKWFVFIESDTYLSVSNMLPWLAKLDHEKDLFAGAQVMIGDVELAHSGSGMILSQSTAAKLSDRSNTRTDAWQDMVGNSCCGDKILAQALKEVNVTLHRSFPMIQGETPFSLDWSERHWCRTAMTWHRMSPSTLDMLWQFESSWVLEHSKDGLGSAPPMLFRDYFQTFLVPLLRTTHNRTDWDNLANSLTYTESSGGQFAHYSFQSCRAACDLRLSCVQYAWEPNKCRLGTVVRLGEKVASDKRMMSGWNPKRVEKFGAKVDACTAERAYLMPMEKNAQDEMKLMEEERKKKEEEMVAAEEERTRLATEEQSKKEKEDREGERRKKEMDKAKAAADREREKIQKQLEEHQKKVEEDKRKSEEEKKAAAAELEKAAQAQAQTQDNEQ
;
A
#
# COMPACT_ATOMS: atom_id res chain seq x y z
N MET A 1 8.54 66.58 50.21
CA MET A 1 8.24 66.88 48.79
C MET A 1 7.92 65.54 48.11
N ALA A 2 6.68 65.09 48.16
CA ALA A 2 5.57 65.47 47.29
C ALA A 2 5.63 64.81 45.89
N SER A 3 4.74 63.81 45.73
CA SER A 3 3.89 63.56 44.56
C SER A 3 4.52 63.11 43.23
N ARG A 4 4.14 61.90 42.78
CA ARG A 4 3.36 61.61 41.54
C ARG A 4 3.12 60.09 41.45
N LEU A 5 1.92 59.62 41.78
CA LEU A 5 0.73 59.45 40.92
C LEU A 5 0.80 58.26 39.95
N ARG A 6 -0.13 57.33 40.22
CA ARG A 6 -0.62 56.23 39.39
C ARG A 6 -0.98 56.72 37.98
N GLY A 7 -0.66 55.89 36.98
CA GLY A 7 -1.25 55.91 35.64
C GLY A 7 -1.69 54.49 35.25
N PRO A 8 -2.73 54.32 34.43
CA PRO A 8 -3.31 53.02 34.10
C PRO A 8 -2.41 52.25 33.13
N LEU A 9 -2.32 50.93 33.31
CA LEU A 9 -1.70 50.01 32.35
C LEU A 9 -2.49 50.07 31.02
N GLN A 10 -1.94 50.73 30.00
CA GLN A 10 -2.41 50.64 28.62
C GLN A 10 -1.50 49.71 27.82
N GLY A 11 -2.12 48.82 27.03
CA GLY A 11 -1.45 48.00 26.02
C GLY A 11 -1.36 46.48 26.32
N PRO A 12 -0.58 45.73 25.52
CA PRO A 12 -0.61 44.26 25.40
C PRO A 12 -0.33 43.48 26.69
N ARG A 13 0.15 44.15 27.74
CA ARG A 13 0.36 43.58 29.08
C ARG A 13 -0.93 43.36 29.88
N LEU A 14 -1.99 44.13 29.63
CA LEU A 14 -3.30 43.92 30.26
C LEU A 14 -4.03 42.70 29.65
N ILE A 15 -3.84 42.48 28.35
CA ILE A 15 -4.39 41.33 27.62
C ILE A 15 -3.70 40.03 28.07
N LEU A 16 -2.37 40.07 28.25
CA LEU A 16 -1.61 38.92 28.77
C LEU A 16 -2.01 38.57 30.22
N ALA A 17 -2.24 39.58 31.07
CA ALA A 17 -2.70 39.36 32.45
C ALA A 17 -4.13 38.81 32.53
N LEU A 18 -5.04 39.22 31.62
CA LEU A 18 -6.38 38.65 31.50
C LEU A 18 -6.37 37.21 30.97
N PHE A 19 -5.53 36.90 29.98
CA PHE A 19 -5.41 35.54 29.46
C PHE A 19 -4.82 34.56 30.48
N LEU A 20 -3.79 34.99 31.23
CA LEU A 20 -3.21 34.18 32.32
C LEU A 20 -4.19 33.99 33.47
N GLY A 21 -5.02 35.00 33.80
CA GLY A 21 -6.08 34.87 34.79
C GLY A 21 -7.19 33.90 34.39
N ILE A 22 -7.59 33.90 33.12
CA ILE A 22 -8.63 32.99 32.59
C ILE A 22 -8.11 31.54 32.53
N LEU A 23 -6.85 31.32 32.13
CA LEU A 23 -6.20 30.00 32.15
C LEU A 23 -6.06 29.44 33.57
N PHE A 24 -5.75 30.30 34.55
CA PHE A 24 -5.64 29.89 35.96
C PHE A 24 -7.02 29.54 36.57
N ILE A 25 -8.09 30.26 36.19
CA ILE A 25 -9.46 29.94 36.59
C ILE A 25 -9.95 28.64 35.92
N TYR A 26 -9.57 28.38 34.66
CA TYR A 26 -9.93 27.14 33.98
C TYR A 26 -9.24 25.93 34.63
N TYR A 27 -7.95 26.07 34.95
CA TYR A 27 -7.16 25.02 35.59
C TYR A 27 -7.63 24.68 37.02
N LEU A 28 -8.13 25.68 37.77
CA LEU A 28 -8.72 25.47 39.09
C LEU A 28 -10.15 24.91 39.05
N ARG A 29 -10.83 24.92 37.89
CA ARG A 29 -12.22 24.47 37.75
C ARG A 29 -12.36 23.08 37.13
N SER A 30 -11.29 22.52 36.55
CA SER A 30 -11.27 21.17 35.95
C SER A 30 -10.72 20.07 36.86
N GLY A 31 -10.49 20.36 38.14
CA GLY A 31 -10.17 19.35 39.15
C GLY A 31 -11.42 18.70 39.75
N SER A 32 -11.58 17.40 39.51
CA SER A 32 -12.43 16.45 40.24
C SER A 32 -13.96 16.60 40.14
N THR A 33 -14.59 15.72 39.36
CA THR A 33 -15.87 15.11 39.75
C THR A 33 -15.74 13.60 39.57
N GLY A 34 -15.90 12.87 40.68
CA GLY A 34 -15.85 11.42 40.72
C GLY A 34 -17.19 10.77 40.34
N ALA A 35 -17.11 9.49 40.01
CA ALA A 35 -18.23 8.56 40.06
C ALA A 35 -17.96 7.52 41.17
N GLU A 36 -19.02 7.16 41.87
CA GLU A 36 -19.07 6.53 43.19
C GLU A 36 -18.53 5.09 43.29
N PRO A 37 -18.14 4.64 44.52
CA PRO A 37 -17.79 3.26 44.79
C PRO A 37 -19.02 2.43 45.20
N LEU A 38 -19.29 1.35 44.47
CA LEU A 38 -20.20 0.30 44.94
C LEU A 38 -19.46 -0.61 45.92
N ALA A 39 -19.97 -0.64 47.15
CA ALA A 39 -19.52 -1.53 48.20
C ALA A 39 -19.80 -2.99 47.85
N VAL A 40 -18.76 -3.83 47.92
CA VAL A 40 -18.91 -5.29 48.03
C VAL A 40 -18.15 -5.75 49.27
N VAL A 41 -18.91 -6.43 50.12
CA VAL A 41 -18.54 -6.98 51.41
C VAL A 41 -17.50 -8.09 51.24
N ILE A 42 -16.41 -8.01 52.01
CA ILE A 42 -15.44 -9.11 52.19
C ILE A 42 -15.89 -9.95 53.39
N PRO A 43 -16.06 -11.27 53.25
CA PRO A 43 -15.97 -12.20 54.36
C PRO A 43 -14.53 -12.73 54.49
N ASP A 44 -13.96 -12.59 55.69
CA ASP A 44 -12.77 -13.31 56.13
C ASP A 44 -12.96 -14.83 56.03
N GLY A 45 -11.91 -15.57 55.65
CA GLY A 45 -11.86 -17.00 55.94
C GLY A 45 -10.93 -17.86 55.08
N GLN A 46 -9.76 -18.15 55.66
CA GLN A 46 -9.01 -19.42 55.56
C GLN A 46 -8.23 -19.76 54.28
N SER A 47 -6.92 -19.54 54.42
CA SER A 47 -5.83 -20.44 54.04
C SER A 47 -6.22 -21.92 53.88
N THR A 48 -5.88 -22.50 52.72
CA THR A 48 -5.18 -23.79 52.65
C THR A 48 -4.43 -23.92 51.32
N THR A 49 -3.14 -24.18 51.44
CA THR A 49 -2.26 -24.68 50.40
C THR A 49 -2.63 -26.12 50.04
N ALA A 50 -2.72 -26.44 48.74
CA ALA A 50 -2.64 -27.81 48.27
C ALA A 50 -1.98 -27.87 46.87
N ILE A 51 -0.84 -28.54 46.86
CA ILE A 51 -0.04 -28.95 45.70
C ILE A 51 -0.71 -30.19 45.09
N VAL A 52 -1.03 -30.23 43.78
CA VAL A 52 -1.08 -31.48 42.99
C VAL A 52 -0.73 -31.21 41.51
N SER A 53 0.02 -32.14 40.95
CA SER A 53 0.60 -32.23 39.59
C SER A 53 -0.34 -32.97 38.60
N PRO A 54 0.05 -33.29 37.34
CA PRO A 54 -0.79 -33.18 36.15
C PRO A 54 -1.47 -34.48 35.67
N GLY A 55 -2.49 -34.35 34.83
CA GLY A 55 -2.92 -35.40 33.90
C GLY A 55 -4.39 -35.30 33.49
N GLU A 56 -4.65 -35.15 32.19
CA GLU A 56 -5.51 -36.07 31.42
C GLU A 56 -5.41 -35.74 29.91
N LEU A 57 -4.92 -36.74 29.17
CA LEU A 57 -4.83 -36.81 27.72
C LEU A 57 -6.19 -37.28 27.18
N ASN A 58 -6.76 -36.56 26.22
CA ASN A 58 -7.85 -37.08 25.40
C ASN A 58 -7.29 -37.76 24.14
N GLU A 59 -7.68 -39.01 24.00
CA GLU A 59 -7.38 -39.98 22.95
C GLU A 59 -8.10 -39.58 21.64
N VAL A 60 -7.37 -39.53 20.52
CA VAL A 60 -7.95 -39.29 19.19
C VAL A 60 -7.86 -40.57 18.37
N ASP A 61 -9.04 -40.94 17.87
CA ASP A 61 -9.39 -42.10 17.06
C ASP A 61 -8.48 -42.24 15.81
N ARG A 62 -7.89 -43.44 15.65
CA ARG A 62 -7.00 -43.81 14.55
C ARG A 62 -7.74 -44.80 13.66
N ASP A 63 -8.47 -44.32 12.66
CA ASP A 63 -8.80 -45.07 11.43
C ASP A 63 -9.48 -44.16 10.38
N ALA A 64 -8.74 -43.20 9.84
CA ALA A 64 -9.13 -42.48 8.62
C ALA A 64 -8.04 -42.67 7.53
N PRO A 65 -8.39 -42.97 6.27
CA PRO A 65 -7.41 -43.27 5.23
C PRO A 65 -6.62 -42.02 4.81
N LEU A 66 -5.31 -42.21 4.65
CA LEU A 66 -4.35 -41.23 4.14
C LEU A 66 -4.77 -40.71 2.76
N ALA A 67 -5.27 -39.47 2.72
CA ALA A 67 -5.33 -38.67 1.50
C ALA A 67 -3.94 -38.11 1.20
N ASP A 68 -3.55 -38.16 -0.08
CA ASP A 68 -2.28 -37.66 -0.58
C ASP A 68 -1.98 -36.25 -0.07
N LYS A 69 -0.85 -36.09 0.63
CA LYS A 69 -0.31 -34.76 0.96
C LYS A 69 0.13 -34.10 -0.35
N GLU A 70 -0.73 -33.25 -0.91
CA GLU A 70 -0.29 -32.21 -1.83
C GLU A 70 0.87 -31.45 -1.16
N LYS A 71 1.99 -31.35 -1.87
CA LYS A 71 3.12 -30.55 -1.39
C LYS A 71 2.66 -29.09 -1.35
N GLU A 72 2.53 -28.54 -0.15
CA GLU A 72 2.30 -27.11 0.06
C GLU A 72 3.28 -26.29 -0.77
N SER A 73 2.75 -25.42 -1.63
CA SER A 73 3.55 -24.52 -2.43
C SER A 73 4.08 -23.36 -1.57
N VAL A 74 5.13 -22.67 -2.05
CA VAL A 74 5.64 -21.44 -1.39
C VAL A 74 4.52 -20.39 -1.22
N SER A 75 3.57 -20.35 -2.15
CA SER A 75 2.40 -19.46 -2.04
C SER A 75 1.50 -19.86 -0.87
N ASP A 76 1.27 -21.15 -0.64
CA ASP A 76 0.39 -21.64 0.43
C ASP A 76 0.96 -21.30 1.82
N LYS A 77 2.26 -21.52 2.03
CA LYS A 77 2.95 -21.15 3.29
C LYS A 77 2.89 -19.66 3.57
N PHE A 78 3.00 -18.84 2.53
CA PHE A 78 2.86 -17.39 2.65
C PHE A 78 1.44 -16.99 3.09
N TRP A 79 0.41 -17.64 2.53
CA TRP A 79 -0.97 -17.34 2.89
C TRP A 79 -1.32 -17.74 4.31
N GLU A 80 -0.76 -18.83 4.82
CA GLU A 80 -0.85 -19.17 6.24
C GLU A 80 -0.21 -18.09 7.13
N TYR A 81 1.00 -17.62 6.78
CA TYR A 81 1.69 -16.55 7.51
C TYR A 81 0.86 -15.25 7.53
N VAL A 82 0.36 -14.79 6.38
CA VAL A 82 -0.45 -13.55 6.32
C VAL A 82 -1.77 -13.69 7.07
N GLN A 83 -2.43 -14.85 6.99
CA GLN A 83 -3.69 -15.08 7.70
C GLN A 83 -3.48 -15.14 9.23
N GLY A 84 -2.38 -15.71 9.70
CA GLY A 84 -2.02 -15.74 11.13
C GLY A 84 -1.86 -14.35 11.76
N HIS A 85 -1.44 -13.35 10.98
CA HIS A 85 -1.36 -11.95 11.45
C HIS A 85 -2.70 -11.21 11.46
N THR A 86 -3.75 -11.76 10.85
CA THR A 86 -5.09 -11.13 10.85
C THR A 86 -5.99 -11.58 12.01
N SER A 87 -5.62 -12.64 12.75
CA SER A 87 -6.49 -13.28 13.76
C SER A 87 -6.25 -12.87 15.23
N HIS A 88 -5.34 -11.94 15.53
CA HIS A 88 -5.09 -11.51 16.94
C HIS A 88 -5.55 -10.08 17.28
N GLY A 89 -6.40 -9.48 16.45
CA GLY A 89 -6.97 -8.15 16.67
C GLY A 89 -8.22 -8.11 17.56
N ALA A 90 -8.33 -8.95 18.59
CA ALA A 90 -9.34 -8.81 19.65
C ALA A 90 -9.12 -9.88 20.73
N GLU A 91 -8.43 -9.56 21.83
CA GLU A 91 -8.82 -9.99 23.18
C GLU A 91 -7.93 -9.32 24.25
N ASN A 92 -8.58 -8.85 25.31
CA ASN A 92 -8.01 -8.06 26.41
C ASN A 92 -6.98 -8.85 27.23
N HIS A 93 -5.76 -8.34 27.36
CA HIS A 93 -4.81 -8.85 28.35
C HIS A 93 -4.92 -8.09 29.69
N SER A 94 -5.17 -8.84 30.77
CA SER A 94 -4.99 -8.41 32.17
C SER A 94 -3.51 -8.35 32.56
N PRO A 95 -3.12 -7.52 33.54
CA PRO A 95 -1.72 -7.28 33.88
C PRO A 95 -1.17 -8.31 34.88
N VAL A 96 0.07 -8.74 34.65
CA VAL A 96 0.87 -9.56 35.60
C VAL A 96 1.81 -8.61 36.38
N PRO A 97 2.07 -8.82 37.69
CA PRO A 97 2.75 -7.83 38.54
C PRO A 97 4.28 -7.92 38.43
N HIS A 98 4.95 -6.76 38.51
CA HIS A 98 6.39 -6.64 38.62
C HIS A 98 6.88 -6.99 40.04
N ALA A 99 7.90 -7.84 40.13
CA ALA A 99 8.70 -8.03 41.34
C ALA A 99 10.06 -7.33 41.19
N GLU A 100 10.41 -6.54 42.20
CA GLU A 100 11.62 -5.73 42.31
C GLU A 100 12.88 -6.60 42.50
N HIS A 101 14.00 -6.22 41.87
CA HIS A 101 15.33 -6.62 42.35
C HIS A 101 16.30 -5.43 42.37
N ALA A 102 16.99 -5.37 43.49
CA ALA A 102 17.79 -4.26 43.98
C ALA A 102 19.24 -4.25 43.49
N ASN A 103 19.84 -3.07 43.64
CA ASN A 103 21.21 -2.65 43.38
C ASN A 103 22.33 -3.66 43.71
N GLY A 104 23.27 -3.80 42.79
CA GLY A 104 24.63 -4.30 43.03
C GLY A 104 25.62 -3.63 42.08
N ALA A 105 26.60 -2.91 42.64
CA ALA A 105 27.60 -2.15 41.91
C ALA A 105 28.51 -3.05 41.04
N ALA A 106 28.71 -2.68 39.77
CA ALA A 106 29.57 -3.40 38.84
C ALA A 106 31.04 -2.91 38.91
N ALA A 107 31.94 -3.83 39.21
CA ALA A 107 33.39 -3.70 38.99
C ALA A 107 33.71 -3.79 37.48
N PRO A 108 34.87 -3.29 37.01
CA PRO A 108 35.18 -3.22 35.58
C PRO A 108 35.35 -4.63 35.00
N VAL A 109 34.50 -4.97 34.01
CA VAL A 109 34.55 -6.22 33.28
C VAL A 109 35.63 -6.12 32.21
N VAL A 110 36.70 -6.89 32.39
CA VAL A 110 37.68 -7.21 31.35
C VAL A 110 36.94 -7.94 30.21
N PRO A 111 37.16 -7.60 28.93
CA PRO A 111 36.46 -8.28 27.83
C PRO A 111 36.77 -9.78 27.90
N ALA A 112 35.71 -10.59 28.00
CA ALA A 112 35.83 -12.03 27.86
C ALA A 112 36.24 -12.32 26.42
N ILE A 113 37.53 -12.61 26.22
CA ILE A 113 37.99 -13.31 25.04
C ILE A 113 37.38 -14.71 25.14
N VAL A 114 36.35 -14.95 24.33
CA VAL A 114 35.86 -16.31 24.14
C VAL A 114 36.88 -17.01 23.26
N GLU A 115 37.85 -17.67 23.90
CA GLU A 115 38.61 -18.74 23.26
C GLU A 115 37.61 -19.85 22.90
N THR A 116 37.17 -19.88 21.64
CA THR A 116 36.44 -21.02 21.07
C THR A 116 37.41 -21.91 20.32
N GLU A 117 38.30 -22.58 21.05
CA GLU A 117 38.83 -23.87 20.60
C GLU A 117 37.90 -24.97 21.10
N ASN A 118 36.81 -25.18 20.36
CA ASN A 118 36.15 -26.48 20.23
C ASN A 118 35.14 -26.40 19.07
N GLU A 119 35.40 -27.17 18.01
CA GLU A 119 34.43 -27.53 16.97
C GLU A 119 33.24 -28.27 17.61
N GLY A 120 32.30 -27.51 18.14
CA GLY A 120 30.96 -27.96 18.50
C GLY A 120 29.99 -27.41 17.48
N THR A 121 29.69 -28.21 16.44
CA THR A 121 28.76 -27.90 15.35
C THR A 121 27.38 -27.48 15.87
N THR A 122 27.16 -26.19 16.11
CA THR A 122 25.84 -25.61 15.91
C THR A 122 25.49 -25.79 14.43
N PRO A 123 24.34 -26.40 14.09
CA PRO A 123 23.94 -26.53 12.69
C PRO A 123 23.83 -25.14 12.09
N MET A 124 24.81 -24.76 11.26
CA MET A 124 24.77 -23.50 10.53
C MET A 124 23.49 -23.48 9.69
N ASP A 125 22.82 -22.32 9.73
CA ASP A 125 21.49 -22.10 9.17
C ASP A 125 21.35 -22.62 7.73
N PRO A 126 20.28 -23.38 7.39
CA PRO A 126 20.11 -23.96 6.06
C PRO A 126 20.09 -22.92 4.92
N PHE A 127 19.50 -21.75 5.15
CA PHE A 127 19.49 -20.67 4.18
C PHE A 127 20.91 -20.10 4.01
N CYS A 128 21.64 -19.80 5.10
CA CYS A 128 23.02 -19.35 4.99
C CYS A 128 23.93 -20.36 4.27
N LYS A 129 23.70 -21.67 4.46
CA LYS A 129 24.39 -22.76 3.75
C LYS A 129 23.99 -22.91 2.28
N SER A 130 22.95 -22.21 1.83
CA SER A 130 22.47 -22.26 0.45
C SER A 130 22.98 -21.06 -0.38
N LEU A 131 23.48 -20.01 0.27
CA LEU A 131 23.99 -18.80 -0.39
C LEU A 131 25.37 -19.01 -0.99
N ALA A 132 25.67 -18.33 -2.10
CA ALA A 132 27.05 -18.22 -2.59
C ALA A 132 27.99 -17.60 -1.52
N SER A 133 29.31 -17.67 -1.72
CA SER A 133 30.28 -17.18 -0.74
C SER A 133 30.05 -15.70 -0.39
N THR A 134 29.89 -15.40 0.90
CA THR A 134 29.68 -14.04 1.44
C THR A 134 30.96 -13.36 1.90
N LYS A 135 32.08 -14.08 1.98
CA LYS A 135 33.36 -13.62 2.56
C LYS A 135 33.93 -12.37 1.92
N ASP A 136 33.68 -12.19 0.63
CA ASP A 136 34.23 -11.12 -0.20
C ASP A 136 33.39 -9.82 -0.15
N VAL A 137 32.25 -9.84 0.55
CA VAL A 137 31.27 -8.74 0.58
C VAL A 137 31.17 -8.18 1.99
N LEU A 138 31.07 -6.86 2.09
CA LEU A 138 30.70 -6.14 3.31
C LEU A 138 29.40 -5.37 3.07
N ILE A 139 28.39 -5.61 3.91
CA ILE A 139 27.15 -4.84 3.89
C ILE A 139 27.25 -3.70 4.91
N VAL A 140 27.06 -2.47 4.46
CA VAL A 140 27.13 -1.28 5.29
C VAL A 140 25.73 -0.70 5.40
N VAL A 141 25.15 -0.78 6.59
CA VAL A 141 23.80 -0.27 6.86
C VAL A 141 23.91 1.09 7.53
N ARG A 142 23.35 2.11 6.88
CA ARG A 142 23.16 3.42 7.48
C ARG A 142 21.74 3.56 8.01
N THR A 143 21.58 4.10 9.20
CA THR A 143 20.27 4.28 9.84
C THR A 143 20.15 5.65 10.50
N PRO A 144 19.01 6.34 10.35
CA PRO A 144 18.67 7.46 11.22
C PRO A 144 18.68 7.03 12.69
N ALA A 145 19.08 7.94 13.58
CA ALA A 145 19.13 7.67 15.02
C ALA A 145 17.74 7.34 15.59
N SER A 146 16.68 7.97 15.07
CA SER A 146 15.28 7.72 15.44
C SER A 146 14.77 6.34 15.03
N GLU A 147 15.46 5.65 14.12
CA GLU A 147 15.02 4.38 13.53
C GLU A 147 15.84 3.17 13.98
N LEU A 148 16.82 3.38 14.87
CA LEU A 148 17.72 2.33 15.36
C LEU A 148 16.97 1.10 15.87
N TYR A 149 15.98 1.29 16.74
CA TYR A 149 15.24 0.18 17.34
C TYR A 149 14.01 -0.26 16.55
N SER A 150 13.47 0.59 15.67
CA SER A 150 12.31 0.23 14.86
C SER A 150 12.69 -0.56 13.61
N GLN A 151 13.86 -0.30 13.01
CA GLN A 151 14.27 -0.91 11.73
C GLN A 151 15.32 -2.00 11.85
N LEU A 152 16.42 -1.76 12.59
CA LEU A 152 17.56 -2.69 12.62
C LEU A 152 17.22 -4.11 13.10
N PRO A 153 16.32 -4.33 14.08
CA PRO A 153 16.02 -5.70 14.53
C PRO A 153 15.57 -6.63 13.39
N ALA A 154 14.76 -6.15 12.44
CA ALA A 154 14.33 -6.96 11.31
C ALA A 154 15.52 -7.46 10.50
N HIS A 155 16.52 -6.60 10.25
CA HIS A 155 17.74 -6.97 9.51
C HIS A 155 18.58 -8.04 10.22
N PHE A 156 18.70 -7.98 11.54
CA PHE A 156 19.46 -8.98 12.30
C PHE A 156 18.85 -10.39 12.21
N PHE A 157 17.53 -10.49 12.08
CA PHE A 157 16.84 -11.77 11.91
C PHE A 157 16.76 -12.21 10.44
N THR A 158 17.05 -11.33 9.49
CA THR A 158 16.86 -11.53 8.04
C THR A 158 18.15 -11.31 7.25
N THR A 159 18.31 -10.16 6.58
CA THR A 159 19.38 -9.79 5.63
C THR A 159 20.79 -9.99 6.18
N LEU A 160 21.03 -9.57 7.43
CA LEU A 160 22.39 -9.48 8.00
C LEU A 160 22.87 -10.79 8.64
N ARG A 161 22.00 -11.80 8.69
CA ARG A 161 22.26 -13.06 9.41
C ARG A 161 23.43 -13.86 8.86
N CYS A 162 23.72 -13.77 7.55
CA CYS A 162 24.66 -14.64 6.85
C CYS A 162 25.90 -13.92 6.29
N VAL A 163 26.09 -12.64 6.62
CA VAL A 163 27.01 -11.72 5.94
C VAL A 163 27.78 -10.89 6.95
N ASP A 164 28.98 -10.44 6.56
CA ASP A 164 29.71 -9.46 7.35
C ASP A 164 29.09 -8.07 7.14
N PHE A 165 28.96 -7.29 8.21
CA PHE A 165 28.33 -5.99 8.14
C PHE A 165 28.90 -4.94 9.08
N LEU A 166 28.65 -3.67 8.74
CA LEU A 166 28.89 -2.50 9.57
C LEU A 166 27.61 -1.67 9.71
N LEU A 167 27.43 -1.06 10.88
CA LEU A 167 26.28 -0.19 11.18
C LEU A 167 26.75 1.24 11.40
N TYR A 168 26.10 2.20 10.74
CA TYR A 168 26.37 3.62 10.89
C TYR A 168 25.10 4.40 11.21
N SER A 169 25.24 5.41 12.04
CA SER A 169 24.19 6.39 12.32
C SER A 169 24.83 7.77 12.54
N THR A 170 24.03 8.73 13.01
CA THR A 170 24.49 10.04 13.49
C THR A 170 24.71 10.05 15.01
N VAL A 171 24.74 8.86 15.62
CA VAL A 171 25.02 8.62 17.04
C VAL A 171 25.87 7.36 17.17
N HIS A 172 26.68 7.30 18.22
CA HIS A 172 27.44 6.09 18.55
C HIS A 172 26.67 5.29 19.60
N GLN A 173 26.26 4.06 19.30
CA GLN A 173 25.43 3.27 20.22
C GLN A 173 25.69 1.79 20.04
N ASN A 174 25.47 1.00 21.09
CA ASN A 174 25.37 -0.46 20.96
C ASN A 174 23.90 -0.90 20.92
N VAL A 175 23.56 -1.75 19.95
CA VAL A 175 22.27 -2.44 19.85
C VAL A 175 22.54 -3.93 20.03
N GLY A 176 22.29 -4.44 21.23
CA GLY A 176 22.68 -5.80 21.61
C GLY A 176 24.21 -5.97 21.48
N PRO A 177 24.70 -7.00 20.76
CA PRO A 177 26.14 -7.21 20.56
C PRO A 177 26.74 -6.33 19.44
N TYR A 178 25.92 -5.54 18.74
CA TYR A 178 26.35 -4.81 17.55
C TYR A 178 26.65 -3.36 17.88
N THR A 179 27.77 -2.86 17.37
CA THR A 179 28.17 -1.46 17.50
C THR A 179 27.70 -0.66 16.30
N VAL A 180 27.04 0.46 16.57
CA VAL A 180 26.67 1.49 15.61
C VAL A 180 27.70 2.62 15.70
N HIS A 181 28.35 2.90 14.59
CA HIS A 181 29.38 3.92 14.47
C HIS A 181 28.75 5.28 14.13
N ASP A 182 29.21 6.34 14.79
CA ASP A 182 28.81 7.71 14.44
C ASP A 182 29.58 8.18 13.20
N ALA A 183 28.88 8.28 12.07
CA ALA A 183 29.45 8.74 10.81
C ALA A 183 29.91 10.21 10.85
N LEU A 184 29.42 11.00 11.80
CA LEU A 184 29.69 12.44 11.91
C LEU A 184 30.70 12.79 13.00
N ALA A 185 31.24 11.80 13.72
CA ALA A 185 32.16 11.99 14.85
C ALA A 185 33.39 12.85 14.52
N ASN A 186 33.85 12.81 13.26
CA ASN A 186 35.06 13.52 12.79
C ASN A 186 34.76 14.89 12.15
N ILE A 187 33.54 15.41 12.25
CA ILE A 187 33.21 16.76 11.78
C ILE A 187 33.64 17.78 12.83
N SER A 188 34.45 18.77 12.43
CA SER A 188 34.99 19.78 13.34
C SER A 188 33.91 20.67 13.97
N ASP A 189 34.11 21.07 15.22
CA ASP A 189 33.23 22.00 15.94
C ASP A 189 32.99 23.30 15.16
N ALA A 190 34.03 23.82 14.52
CA ALA A 190 33.95 25.03 13.72
C ALA A 190 33.01 24.88 12.51
N ARG A 191 32.91 23.67 11.93
CA ARG A 191 31.98 23.38 10.84
C ARG A 191 30.58 23.12 11.36
N ARG A 192 30.43 22.36 12.44
CA ARG A 192 29.14 22.12 13.11
C ARG A 192 28.47 23.45 13.48
N ALA A 193 29.21 24.37 14.09
CA ALA A 193 28.71 25.69 14.48
C ALA A 193 28.28 26.60 13.30
N LYS A 194 28.70 26.31 12.07
CA LYS A 194 28.35 27.11 10.87
C LYS A 194 27.07 26.64 10.20
N HIS A 195 26.64 25.40 10.41
CA HIS A 195 25.52 24.80 9.70
C HIS A 195 24.43 24.37 10.67
N ARG A 196 23.23 24.92 10.47
CA ARG A 196 22.07 24.60 11.30
C ARG A 196 21.68 23.13 11.27
N ASP A 197 22.02 22.39 10.21
CA ASP A 197 21.85 20.93 10.11
C ASP A 197 22.35 20.20 11.38
N PHE A 198 23.41 20.68 12.02
CA PHE A 198 23.98 20.06 13.23
C PHE A 198 23.22 20.38 14.53
N GLU A 199 22.22 21.27 14.54
CA GLU A 199 21.34 21.44 15.69
C GLU A 199 20.60 20.13 16.02
N LEU A 200 20.22 19.34 15.01
CA LEU A 200 19.65 18.01 15.20
C LEU A 200 20.69 17.04 15.79
N TYR A 201 21.92 17.08 15.29
CA TYR A 201 23.01 16.25 15.80
C TYR A 201 23.24 16.52 17.29
N ASP A 202 23.35 17.79 17.69
CA ASP A 202 23.55 18.16 19.10
C ASP A 202 22.39 17.71 19.99
N LYS A 203 21.15 17.79 19.50
CA LYS A 203 19.96 17.26 20.20
C LYS A 203 20.05 15.74 20.39
N LEU A 204 20.44 15.00 19.35
CA LEU A 204 20.58 13.54 19.41
C LEU A 204 21.69 13.12 20.39
N GLN A 205 22.86 13.78 20.34
CA GLN A 205 23.96 13.53 21.27
C GLN A 205 23.57 13.84 22.71
N SER A 206 22.89 14.97 22.94
CA SER A 206 22.36 15.33 24.25
C SER A 206 21.37 14.28 24.76
N ALA A 207 20.38 13.90 23.94
CA ALA A 207 19.39 12.89 24.29
C ALA A 207 20.02 11.54 24.62
N GLN A 208 21.01 11.11 23.85
CA GLN A 208 21.77 9.90 24.14
C GLN A 208 22.48 9.97 25.49
N ASN A 209 23.14 11.10 25.80
CA ASN A 209 23.79 11.32 27.09
C ASN A 209 22.80 11.31 28.27
N PHE A 210 21.54 11.67 28.02
CA PHE A 210 20.45 11.60 29.01
C PHE A 210 19.64 10.29 28.96
N VAL A 211 20.03 9.32 28.12
CA VAL A 211 19.33 8.03 27.93
C VAL A 211 17.85 8.25 27.57
N ALA A 212 17.58 9.27 26.74
CA ALA A 212 16.26 9.56 26.24
C ALA A 212 15.93 8.72 25.00
N ASP A 213 14.64 8.60 24.69
CA ASP A 213 14.16 7.91 23.50
C ASP A 213 14.46 8.72 22.23
N LEU A 214 15.44 8.26 21.44
CA LEU A 214 15.83 8.89 20.19
C LEU A 214 14.74 8.82 19.11
N HIS A 215 13.79 7.88 19.20
CA HIS A 215 12.69 7.76 18.25
C HIS A 215 11.82 9.02 18.21
N SER A 216 11.66 9.68 19.36
CA SER A 216 10.90 10.93 19.49
C SER A 216 11.61 12.16 18.92
N ILE A 217 12.90 12.05 18.59
CA ILE A 217 13.73 13.15 18.10
C ILE A 217 13.86 12.98 16.60
N THR A 218 12.93 13.61 15.90
CA THR A 218 12.85 13.53 14.45
C THR A 218 13.49 14.75 13.81
N GLU A 219 14.01 14.54 12.59
CA GLU A 219 14.38 15.61 11.70
C GLU A 219 13.13 16.39 11.30
N ASP A 220 13.14 17.70 11.49
CA ASP A 220 12.10 18.58 10.96
C ASP A 220 12.45 18.97 9.52
N ASN A 221 11.49 19.57 8.80
CA ASN A 221 11.68 19.92 7.39
C ASN A 221 12.79 20.95 7.10
N ASP A 222 13.34 21.60 8.13
CA ASP A 222 14.36 22.64 8.01
C ASP A 222 15.79 22.12 8.24
N HIS A 223 15.95 20.87 8.70
CA HIS A 223 17.24 20.21 8.91
C HIS A 223 17.44 19.10 7.88
N ASN A 224 18.67 18.92 7.44
CA ASN A 224 19.06 17.81 6.58
C ASN A 224 20.46 17.34 7.00
N LEU A 225 20.51 16.71 8.17
CA LEU A 225 21.72 16.16 8.79
C LEU A 225 22.21 14.93 8.03
N ASP A 226 21.29 14.11 7.52
CA ASP A 226 21.63 12.83 6.93
C ASP A 226 22.60 12.94 5.73
N LYS A 227 22.45 13.98 4.90
CA LYS A 227 23.36 14.25 3.76
C LYS A 227 24.85 14.33 4.18
N TRP A 228 25.15 14.69 5.42
CA TRP A 228 26.51 14.81 5.94
C TRP A 228 27.17 13.46 6.21
N SER A 229 26.38 12.41 6.43
CA SER A 229 26.87 11.10 6.82
C SER A 229 27.30 10.24 5.63
N ILE A 230 26.87 10.59 4.40
CA ILE A 230 27.01 9.74 3.21
C ILE A 230 28.48 9.47 2.84
N ILE A 231 29.32 10.49 2.70
CA ILE A 231 30.74 10.27 2.37
C ILE A 231 31.53 9.67 3.54
N PRO A 232 31.39 10.18 4.79
CA PRO A 232 32.14 9.65 5.93
C PRO A 232 31.96 8.14 6.14
N HIS A 233 30.73 7.61 6.13
CA HIS A 233 30.53 6.17 6.37
C HIS A 233 31.10 5.30 5.24
N VAL A 234 31.05 5.77 3.99
CA VAL A 234 31.67 5.06 2.84
C VAL A 234 33.19 4.98 3.00
N VAL A 235 33.83 6.10 3.33
CA VAL A 235 35.29 6.16 3.52
C VAL A 235 35.72 5.35 4.73
N ASP A 236 34.97 5.44 5.84
CA ASP A 236 35.29 4.73 7.07
C ASP A 236 35.12 3.22 6.91
N ALA A 237 34.07 2.75 6.24
CA ALA A 237 33.86 1.33 5.98
C ALA A 237 35.02 0.70 5.20
N TYR A 238 35.56 1.40 4.18
CA TYR A 238 36.75 0.94 3.47
C TYR A 238 37.99 0.90 4.36
N LYS A 239 38.19 1.92 5.21
CA LYS A 239 39.35 1.96 6.12
C LYS A 239 39.33 0.83 7.14
N GLN A 240 38.15 0.41 7.58
CA GLN A 240 37.99 -0.70 8.53
C GLN A 240 38.20 -2.07 7.87
N TYR A 241 37.76 -2.25 6.61
CA TYR A 241 37.82 -3.54 5.90
C TYR A 241 38.40 -3.41 4.48
N PRO A 242 39.66 -2.95 4.33
CA PRO A 242 40.25 -2.68 3.01
C PRO A 242 40.44 -3.93 2.13
N GLU A 243 40.36 -5.12 2.72
CA GLU A 243 40.47 -6.42 2.06
C GLU A 243 39.18 -6.89 1.37
N LYS A 244 38.04 -6.28 1.67
CA LYS A 244 36.75 -6.64 1.07
C LYS A 244 36.71 -6.27 -0.41
N LYS A 245 36.19 -7.19 -1.24
CA LYS A 245 36.10 -6.98 -2.69
C LYS A 245 34.92 -6.08 -3.07
N TRP A 246 33.84 -6.16 -2.30
CA TRP A 246 32.60 -5.43 -2.57
C TRP A 246 32.06 -4.77 -1.32
N PHE A 247 31.69 -3.49 -1.45
CA PHE A 247 31.04 -2.70 -0.41
C PHE A 247 29.62 -2.39 -0.86
N VAL A 248 28.63 -2.87 -0.11
CA VAL A 248 27.21 -2.74 -0.43
C VAL A 248 26.57 -1.86 0.62
N PHE A 249 26.14 -0.66 0.22
CA PHE A 249 25.55 0.34 1.10
C PHE A 249 24.03 0.30 0.97
N ILE A 250 23.33 0.18 2.10
CA ILE A 250 21.87 0.23 2.18
C ILE A 250 21.43 1.12 3.35
N GLU A 251 20.19 1.61 3.30
CA GLU A 251 19.53 2.22 4.46
C GLU A 251 18.79 1.16 5.29
N SER A 252 18.48 1.46 6.55
CA SER A 252 17.82 0.50 7.45
C SER A 252 16.39 0.16 7.05
N ASP A 253 15.75 0.95 6.18
CA ASP A 253 14.46 0.67 5.55
C ASP A 253 14.58 0.05 4.14
N THR A 254 15.77 -0.43 3.77
CA THR A 254 16.03 -1.08 2.48
C THR A 254 16.11 -2.60 2.63
N TYR A 255 15.21 -3.36 2.02
CA TYR A 255 15.41 -4.80 1.88
C TYR A 255 16.52 -5.09 0.86
N LEU A 256 17.41 -6.02 1.17
CA LEU A 256 18.47 -6.48 0.28
C LEU A 256 18.39 -8.00 0.10
N SER A 257 18.13 -8.42 -1.13
CA SER A 257 18.17 -9.79 -1.58
C SER A 257 19.61 -10.27 -1.73
N VAL A 258 20.19 -10.75 -0.62
CA VAL A 258 21.56 -11.28 -0.60
C VAL A 258 21.70 -12.44 -1.57
N SER A 259 20.68 -13.30 -1.68
CA SER A 259 20.72 -14.46 -2.58
C SER A 259 20.78 -14.08 -4.06
N ASN A 260 20.15 -12.97 -4.45
CA ASN A 260 20.21 -12.44 -5.80
C ASN A 260 21.48 -11.66 -6.10
N MET A 261 21.99 -10.93 -5.10
CA MET A 261 23.14 -10.04 -5.25
C MET A 261 24.45 -10.82 -5.42
N LEU A 262 24.69 -11.87 -4.62
CA LEU A 262 25.98 -12.57 -4.63
C LEU A 262 26.33 -13.18 -6.01
N PRO A 263 25.41 -13.85 -6.74
CA PRO A 263 25.72 -14.38 -8.07
C PRO A 263 25.94 -13.28 -9.12
N TRP A 264 25.45 -12.06 -8.89
CA TRP A 264 25.75 -10.92 -9.74
C TRP A 264 27.18 -10.42 -9.51
N LEU A 265 27.56 -10.18 -8.25
CA LEU A 265 28.91 -9.75 -7.90
C LEU A 265 29.98 -10.76 -8.31
N ALA A 266 29.67 -12.05 -8.25
CA ALA A 266 30.55 -13.13 -8.71
C ALA A 266 30.89 -13.08 -10.22
N LYS A 267 30.10 -12.35 -11.02
CA LYS A 267 30.34 -12.16 -12.46
C LYS A 267 31.11 -10.89 -12.78
N LEU A 268 31.35 -10.04 -11.77
CA LEU A 268 32.03 -8.76 -11.92
C LEU A 268 33.46 -8.85 -11.43
N ASP A 269 34.27 -7.92 -11.90
CA ASP A 269 35.67 -7.78 -11.54
C ASP A 269 35.84 -6.63 -10.55
N HIS A 270 36.19 -6.95 -9.31
CA HIS A 270 36.33 -5.97 -8.22
C HIS A 270 37.59 -5.10 -8.33
N GLU A 271 38.55 -5.47 -9.18
CA GLU A 271 39.75 -4.67 -9.44
C GLU A 271 39.45 -3.52 -10.41
N LYS A 272 38.34 -3.62 -11.16
CA LYS A 272 37.83 -2.57 -12.03
C LYS A 272 36.94 -1.61 -11.25
N ASP A 273 37.02 -0.34 -11.63
CA ASP A 273 36.19 0.69 -11.05
C ASP A 273 34.70 0.41 -11.31
N LEU A 274 33.93 0.35 -10.22
CA LEU A 274 32.49 0.18 -10.24
C LEU A 274 31.88 1.02 -9.13
N PHE A 275 30.96 1.89 -9.53
CA PHE A 275 29.97 2.54 -8.69
C PHE A 275 28.58 2.23 -9.25
N ALA A 276 27.84 1.34 -8.61
CA ALA A 276 26.57 0.84 -9.12
C ALA A 276 25.40 1.28 -8.24
N GLY A 277 24.26 1.63 -8.84
CA GLY A 277 23.06 2.04 -8.10
C GLY A 277 21.87 2.40 -8.99
N ALA A 278 20.74 2.73 -8.38
CA ALA A 278 19.56 3.23 -9.09
C ALA A 278 19.79 4.67 -9.57
N GLN A 279 19.83 4.88 -10.88
CA GLN A 279 20.18 6.18 -11.45
C GLN A 279 19.11 7.25 -11.23
N VAL A 280 19.56 8.41 -10.72
CA VAL A 280 18.79 9.65 -10.57
C VAL A 280 19.60 10.80 -11.16
N MET A 281 18.91 11.79 -11.73
CA MET A 281 19.52 13.01 -12.26
C MET A 281 19.15 14.20 -11.38
N ILE A 282 20.15 14.88 -10.80
CA ILE A 282 19.96 16.16 -10.10
C ILE A 282 20.80 17.23 -10.81
N GLY A 283 20.13 18.07 -11.60
CA GLY A 283 20.79 18.99 -12.51
C GLY A 283 21.56 18.22 -13.59
N ASP A 284 22.86 18.43 -13.67
CA ASP A 284 23.80 17.77 -14.58
C ASP A 284 24.54 16.58 -13.96
N VAL A 285 24.26 16.26 -12.70
CA VAL A 285 24.89 15.15 -11.97
C VAL A 285 24.00 13.92 -12.03
N GLU A 286 24.55 12.86 -12.62
CA GLU A 286 24.01 11.50 -12.54
C GLU A 286 24.55 10.81 -11.29
N LEU A 287 23.65 10.31 -10.44
CA LEU A 287 23.98 9.71 -9.14
C LEU A 287 23.22 8.41 -8.89
N ALA A 288 23.73 7.59 -7.98
CA ALA A 288 22.96 6.51 -7.37
C ALA A 288 22.17 7.07 -6.19
N HIS A 289 20.86 6.86 -6.15
CA HIS A 289 20.04 7.19 -4.99
C HIS A 289 20.49 6.33 -3.79
N SER A 290 20.95 6.95 -2.71
CA SER A 290 21.57 6.22 -1.58
C SER A 290 20.62 5.26 -0.90
N GLY A 291 19.34 5.63 -0.73
CA GLY A 291 18.33 4.77 -0.11
C GLY A 291 17.98 3.55 -0.95
N SER A 292 18.06 3.63 -2.29
CA SER A 292 17.83 2.45 -3.14
C SER A 292 18.93 1.39 -2.97
N GLY A 293 20.09 1.80 -2.45
CA GLY A 293 21.29 1.01 -2.33
C GLY A 293 22.36 1.40 -3.35
N MET A 294 23.62 1.28 -2.93
CA MET A 294 24.80 1.57 -3.75
C MET A 294 25.84 0.49 -3.58
N ILE A 295 26.61 0.20 -4.62
CA ILE A 295 27.66 -0.82 -4.58
C ILE A 295 28.95 -0.23 -5.12
N LEU A 296 30.02 -0.34 -4.35
CA LEU A 296 31.37 0.02 -4.76
C LEU A 296 32.24 -1.22 -4.85
N SER A 297 33.00 -1.32 -5.93
CA SER A 297 34.17 -2.21 -5.98
C SER A 297 35.23 -1.77 -4.98
N GLN A 298 36.10 -2.70 -4.57
CA GLN A 298 37.28 -2.41 -3.77
C GLN A 298 38.12 -1.28 -4.38
N SER A 299 38.38 -1.36 -5.69
CA SER A 299 39.21 -0.38 -6.42
C SER A 299 38.61 1.04 -6.33
N THR A 300 37.29 1.16 -6.44
CA THR A 300 36.58 2.43 -6.29
C THR A 300 36.59 2.95 -4.85
N ALA A 301 36.31 2.08 -3.88
CA ALA A 301 36.32 2.45 -2.47
C ALA A 301 37.72 2.91 -2.01
N ALA A 302 38.77 2.24 -2.48
CA ALA A 302 40.17 2.61 -2.27
C ALA A 302 40.48 4.01 -2.81
N LYS A 303 40.15 4.29 -4.08
CA LYS A 303 40.38 5.60 -4.70
C LYS A 303 39.66 6.73 -3.98
N LEU A 304 38.41 6.51 -3.57
CA LEU A 304 37.64 7.51 -2.82
C LEU A 304 38.25 7.76 -1.44
N SER A 305 38.65 6.69 -0.73
CA SER A 305 39.34 6.79 0.56
C SER A 305 40.67 7.54 0.44
N ASP A 306 41.50 7.22 -0.56
CA ASP A 306 42.77 7.92 -0.79
C ASP A 306 42.54 9.40 -1.09
N ARG A 307 41.54 9.71 -1.92
CA ARG A 307 41.17 11.09 -2.25
C ARG A 307 40.69 11.86 -1.01
N SER A 308 40.00 11.19 -0.08
CA SER A 308 39.49 11.80 1.16
C SER A 308 40.60 12.45 2.00
N ASN A 309 41.82 11.91 1.97
CA ASN A 309 42.96 12.41 2.74
C ASN A 309 43.32 13.87 2.42
N THR A 310 42.92 14.38 1.25
CA THR A 310 43.17 15.77 0.82
C THR A 310 41.91 16.55 0.50
N ARG A 311 40.76 15.87 0.36
CA ARG A 311 39.53 16.47 -0.20
C ARG A 311 38.37 16.58 0.80
N THR A 312 38.50 15.97 1.98
CA THR A 312 37.42 15.93 2.99
C THR A 312 36.81 17.30 3.29
N ASP A 313 37.62 18.32 3.57
CA ASP A 313 37.09 19.66 3.90
C ASP A 313 36.25 20.26 2.77
N ALA A 314 36.70 20.10 1.52
CA ALA A 314 36.00 20.67 0.39
C ALA A 314 34.70 19.90 0.07
N TRP A 315 34.69 18.58 0.22
CA TRP A 315 33.45 17.82 0.10
C TRP A 315 32.45 18.22 1.19
N GLN A 316 32.92 18.43 2.42
CA GLN A 316 32.06 18.90 3.51
C GLN A 316 31.49 20.31 3.21
N ASP A 317 32.29 21.22 2.65
CA ASP A 317 31.79 22.54 2.22
C ASP A 317 30.77 22.42 1.08
N MET A 318 30.94 21.46 0.16
CA MET A 318 29.97 21.16 -0.91
C MET A 318 28.67 20.59 -0.35
N VAL A 319 28.74 19.67 0.62
CA VAL A 319 27.57 19.09 1.29
C VAL A 319 26.74 20.17 1.98
N GLY A 320 27.38 21.10 2.68
CA GLY A 320 26.70 22.20 3.35
C GLY A 320 25.91 23.13 2.42
N ASN A 321 26.26 23.16 1.12
CA ASN A 321 25.61 23.99 0.10
C ASN A 321 24.77 23.17 -0.91
N SER A 322 24.55 21.89 -0.64
CA SER A 322 23.80 20.97 -1.51
C SER A 322 22.52 20.49 -0.81
N CYS A 323 21.51 20.13 -1.62
CA CYS A 323 20.32 19.46 -1.13
C CYS A 323 20.62 18.05 -0.59
N CYS A 324 21.63 17.40 -1.15
CA CYS A 324 21.67 15.94 -1.20
C CYS A 324 23.13 15.47 -1.12
N GLY A 325 23.40 14.49 -0.26
CA GLY A 325 24.76 13.99 0.01
C GLY A 325 25.23 12.95 -1.01
N ASP A 326 24.30 12.17 -1.56
CA ASP A 326 24.52 11.23 -2.67
C ASP A 326 24.96 11.96 -3.95
N LYS A 327 24.45 13.17 -4.20
CA LYS A 327 24.95 14.07 -5.25
C LYS A 327 26.42 14.40 -5.05
N ILE A 328 26.83 14.71 -3.81
CA ILE A 328 28.24 15.04 -3.52
C ILE A 328 29.12 13.79 -3.60
N LEU A 329 28.62 12.62 -3.18
CA LEU A 329 29.31 11.35 -3.39
C LEU A 329 29.56 11.08 -4.87
N ALA A 330 28.57 11.29 -5.74
CA ALA A 330 28.73 11.12 -7.18
C ALA A 330 29.77 12.09 -7.77
N GLN A 331 29.78 13.35 -7.29
CA GLN A 331 30.81 14.32 -7.67
C GLN A 331 32.20 13.93 -7.17
N ALA A 332 32.31 13.44 -5.93
CA ALA A 332 33.55 12.95 -5.35
C ALA A 332 34.13 11.75 -6.13
N LEU A 333 33.28 10.81 -6.53
CA LEU A 333 33.64 9.67 -7.39
C LEU A 333 34.08 10.12 -8.79
N LYS A 334 33.41 11.14 -9.35
CA LYS A 334 33.82 11.74 -10.63
C LYS A 334 35.21 12.38 -10.56
N GLU A 335 35.60 12.97 -9.42
CA GLU A 335 36.97 13.50 -9.23
C GLU A 335 38.05 12.41 -9.33
N VAL A 336 37.70 11.14 -9.10
CA VAL A 336 38.59 9.97 -9.24
C VAL A 336 38.28 9.13 -10.49
N ASN A 337 37.65 9.74 -11.49
CA ASN A 337 37.28 9.14 -12.79
C ASN A 337 36.32 7.94 -12.72
N VAL A 338 35.52 7.83 -11.66
CA VAL A 338 34.47 6.82 -11.54
C VAL A 338 33.12 7.45 -11.83
N THR A 339 32.34 6.80 -12.69
CA THR A 339 30.98 7.24 -13.06
C THR A 339 29.97 6.17 -12.72
N LEU A 340 28.70 6.55 -12.65
CA LEU A 340 27.63 5.63 -12.27
C LEU A 340 27.43 4.53 -13.32
N HIS A 341 27.52 3.29 -12.88
CA HIS A 341 26.98 2.13 -13.53
C HIS A 341 25.48 2.01 -13.22
N ARG A 342 24.65 2.40 -14.19
CA ARG A 342 23.19 2.37 -14.06
C ARG A 342 22.73 0.96 -13.76
N SER A 343 22.11 0.78 -12.59
CA SER A 343 21.76 -0.54 -12.06
C SER A 343 20.25 -0.70 -11.77
N PHE A 344 19.44 0.28 -12.14
CA PHE A 344 17.98 0.14 -12.21
C PHE A 344 17.59 -0.81 -13.38
N PRO A 345 16.61 -1.70 -13.20
CA PRO A 345 15.72 -1.82 -12.05
C PRO A 345 16.19 -2.79 -10.96
N MET A 346 17.35 -3.45 -11.11
CA MET A 346 17.77 -4.45 -10.11
C MET A 346 17.93 -3.83 -8.72
N ILE A 347 18.59 -2.67 -8.69
CA ILE A 347 18.60 -1.78 -7.53
C ILE A 347 17.38 -0.86 -7.67
N GLN A 348 16.47 -0.94 -6.69
CA GLN A 348 15.12 -0.37 -6.77
C GLN A 348 14.82 0.55 -5.56
N GLY A 349 14.28 1.73 -5.84
CA GLY A 349 13.90 2.74 -4.84
C GLY A 349 12.42 2.74 -4.46
N GLU A 350 11.64 1.87 -5.09
CA GLU A 350 10.23 1.65 -4.77
C GLU A 350 10.05 0.41 -3.89
N THR A 351 8.86 0.28 -3.31
CA THR A 351 8.41 -0.96 -2.66
C THR A 351 7.80 -1.90 -3.72
N PRO A 352 7.61 -3.20 -3.44
CA PRO A 352 6.82 -4.08 -4.30
C PRO A 352 5.38 -3.58 -4.51
N PHE A 353 4.89 -2.72 -3.61
CA PHE A 353 3.53 -2.21 -3.63
C PHE A 353 3.37 -0.98 -4.51
N SER A 354 4.33 -0.06 -4.46
CA SER A 354 4.32 1.17 -5.24
C SER A 354 4.87 1.00 -6.65
N LEU A 355 5.62 -0.09 -6.91
CA LEU A 355 6.26 -0.35 -8.20
C LEU A 355 5.27 -0.35 -9.38
N ASP A 356 5.64 0.38 -10.43
CA ASP A 356 5.04 0.34 -11.76
C ASP A 356 5.40 -0.97 -12.48
N TRP A 357 4.67 -2.04 -12.18
CA TRP A 357 4.92 -3.35 -12.78
C TRP A 357 4.82 -3.26 -14.30
N SER A 358 5.93 -3.59 -14.97
CA SER A 358 6.13 -3.42 -16.42
C SER A 358 7.21 -4.36 -16.97
N GLU A 359 7.23 -4.52 -18.29
CA GLU A 359 8.21 -5.36 -19.00
C GLU A 359 9.67 -4.97 -18.69
N ARG A 360 9.92 -3.69 -18.37
CA ARG A 360 11.24 -3.16 -17.98
C ARG A 360 11.84 -3.90 -16.78
N HIS A 361 10.99 -4.31 -15.83
CA HIS A 361 11.38 -4.99 -14.59
C HIS A 361 11.38 -6.51 -14.76
N TRP A 362 10.44 -7.01 -15.54
CA TRP A 362 9.95 -8.39 -15.50
C TRP A 362 11.02 -9.47 -15.42
N CYS A 363 11.98 -9.43 -16.34
CA CYS A 363 13.05 -10.41 -16.48
C CYS A 363 14.37 -9.98 -15.83
N ARG A 364 14.32 -9.02 -14.91
CA ARG A 364 15.47 -8.58 -14.13
C ARG A 364 15.41 -9.16 -12.73
N THR A 365 16.56 -9.33 -12.13
CA THR A 365 16.70 -9.74 -10.73
C THR A 365 16.33 -8.59 -9.81
N ALA A 366 15.48 -8.81 -8.80
CA ALA A 366 15.16 -7.78 -7.79
C ALA A 366 16.18 -7.86 -6.63
N MET A 367 17.12 -6.91 -6.57
CA MET A 367 18.19 -6.92 -5.57
C MET A 367 17.83 -6.12 -4.33
N THR A 368 17.22 -4.94 -4.50
CA THR A 368 16.79 -4.11 -3.37
C THR A 368 15.32 -3.72 -3.48
N TRP A 369 14.74 -3.32 -2.36
CA TRP A 369 13.46 -2.61 -2.28
C TRP A 369 13.59 -1.57 -1.17
N HIS A 370 13.22 -0.31 -1.41
CA HIS A 370 13.40 0.80 -0.45
C HIS A 370 12.06 1.25 0.15
N ARG A 371 12.10 1.96 1.29
CA ARG A 371 10.92 2.38 2.09
C ARG A 371 10.11 1.21 2.63
N MET A 372 10.81 0.19 3.09
CA MET A 372 10.21 -1.03 3.61
C MET A 372 9.90 -0.89 5.09
N SER A 373 8.69 -1.27 5.51
CA SER A 373 8.42 -1.51 6.92
C SER A 373 9.14 -2.79 7.39
N PRO A 374 9.46 -2.93 8.69
CA PRO A 374 10.06 -4.15 9.24
C PRO A 374 9.26 -5.42 8.89
N SER A 375 7.92 -5.32 8.94
CA SER A 375 7.01 -6.42 8.60
C SER A 375 7.04 -6.80 7.12
N THR A 376 7.16 -5.83 6.21
CA THR A 376 7.23 -6.11 4.78
C THR A 376 8.62 -6.65 4.41
N LEU A 377 9.67 -6.18 5.08
CA LEU A 377 11.03 -6.69 4.93
C LEU A 377 11.07 -8.19 5.31
N ASP A 378 10.57 -8.54 6.49
CA ASP A 378 10.48 -9.93 6.95
C ASP A 378 9.67 -10.81 5.99
N MET A 379 8.53 -10.30 5.52
CA MET A 379 7.70 -10.98 4.53
C MET A 379 8.46 -11.31 3.24
N LEU A 380 9.22 -10.35 2.67
CA LEU A 380 10.03 -10.62 1.48
C LEU A 380 11.17 -11.61 1.78
N TRP A 381 11.80 -11.49 2.95
CA TRP A 381 12.86 -12.40 3.37
C TRP A 381 12.36 -13.85 3.48
N GLN A 382 11.20 -14.08 4.08
CA GLN A 382 10.61 -15.41 4.19
C GLN A 382 10.29 -16.02 2.83
N PHE A 383 9.75 -15.20 1.93
CA PHE A 383 9.44 -15.60 0.56
C PHE A 383 10.72 -16.02 -0.19
N GLU A 384 11.75 -15.18 -0.14
CA GLU A 384 13.02 -15.45 -0.81
C GLU A 384 13.78 -16.62 -0.20
N SER A 385 13.80 -16.72 1.13
CA SER A 385 14.46 -17.83 1.82
C SER A 385 13.80 -19.16 1.46
N SER A 386 12.47 -19.19 1.37
CA SER A 386 11.73 -20.38 0.94
C SER A 386 12.06 -20.76 -0.51
N TRP A 387 12.13 -19.77 -1.41
CA TRP A 387 12.54 -19.99 -2.80
C TRP A 387 13.94 -20.58 -2.89
N VAL A 388 14.92 -19.98 -2.20
CA VAL A 388 16.31 -20.45 -2.20
C VAL A 388 16.41 -21.88 -1.68
N LEU A 389 15.74 -22.19 -0.56
CA LEU A 389 15.76 -23.53 0.02
C LEU A 389 15.12 -24.59 -0.89
N GLU A 390 14.05 -24.24 -1.60
CA GLU A 390 13.38 -25.15 -2.54
C GLU A 390 14.24 -25.44 -3.77
N HIS A 391 15.01 -24.45 -4.24
CA HIS A 391 15.71 -24.52 -5.51
C HIS A 391 17.23 -24.74 -5.41
N SER A 392 17.82 -24.77 -4.21
CA SER A 392 19.26 -25.01 -4.01
C SER A 392 19.67 -26.49 -4.04
N LYS A 393 18.99 -27.32 -4.85
CA LYS A 393 19.20 -28.78 -4.89
C LYS A 393 20.54 -29.20 -5.47
N ASP A 394 21.14 -28.34 -6.29
CA ASP A 394 22.37 -28.64 -7.06
C ASP A 394 23.65 -28.08 -6.38
N GLY A 395 23.55 -27.63 -5.13
CA GLY A 395 24.68 -27.16 -4.32
C GLY A 395 24.62 -25.67 -3.93
N LEU A 396 25.72 -25.17 -3.36
CA LEU A 396 25.83 -23.81 -2.83
C LEU A 396 25.62 -22.75 -3.92
N GLY A 397 24.68 -21.82 -3.70
CA GLY A 397 24.38 -20.74 -4.65
C GLY A 397 23.79 -21.22 -5.97
N SER A 398 23.23 -22.43 -6.01
CA SER A 398 22.66 -23.02 -7.23
C SER A 398 21.22 -22.58 -7.52
N ALA A 399 20.54 -21.99 -6.54
CA ALA A 399 19.18 -21.47 -6.75
C ALA A 399 19.16 -20.44 -7.89
N PRO A 400 18.18 -20.51 -8.81
CA PRO A 400 17.98 -19.48 -9.81
C PRO A 400 17.61 -18.16 -9.11
N PRO A 401 18.05 -17.02 -9.66
CA PRO A 401 17.70 -15.72 -9.09
C PRO A 401 16.20 -15.51 -9.11
N MET A 402 15.69 -14.87 -8.06
CA MET A 402 14.31 -14.38 -8.05
C MET A 402 14.22 -13.12 -8.90
N LEU A 403 13.40 -13.21 -9.94
CA LEU A 403 13.13 -12.09 -10.84
C LEU A 403 11.92 -11.30 -10.34
N PHE A 404 11.78 -10.05 -10.80
CA PHE A 404 10.57 -9.25 -10.54
C PHE A 404 9.29 -10.02 -10.88
N ARG A 405 9.26 -10.77 -11.99
CA ARG A 405 8.09 -11.60 -12.33
C ARG A 405 7.72 -12.63 -11.25
N ASP A 406 8.71 -13.17 -10.53
CA ASP A 406 8.48 -14.25 -9.57
C ASP A 406 7.86 -13.67 -8.29
N TYR A 407 8.29 -12.45 -7.89
CA TYR A 407 7.59 -11.63 -6.90
C TYR A 407 6.17 -11.31 -7.36
N PHE A 408 5.97 -10.82 -8.59
CA PHE A 408 4.63 -10.49 -9.07
C PHE A 408 3.69 -11.71 -9.02
N GLN A 409 4.14 -12.85 -9.53
CA GLN A 409 3.33 -14.05 -9.66
C GLN A 409 3.03 -14.72 -8.33
N THR A 410 4.02 -14.81 -7.44
CA THR A 410 3.85 -15.58 -6.20
C THR A 410 3.26 -14.74 -5.09
N PHE A 411 3.50 -13.43 -5.12
CA PHE A 411 3.09 -12.50 -4.07
C PHE A 411 1.90 -11.62 -4.50
N LEU A 412 1.99 -10.87 -5.60
CA LEU A 412 0.94 -9.90 -5.98
C LEU A 412 -0.31 -10.56 -6.57
N VAL A 413 -0.16 -11.52 -7.48
CA VAL A 413 -1.31 -12.13 -8.17
C VAL A 413 -2.28 -12.78 -7.18
N PRO A 414 -1.82 -13.59 -6.20
CA PRO A 414 -2.72 -14.16 -5.22
C PRO A 414 -3.46 -13.09 -4.38
N LEU A 415 -2.76 -11.99 -3.99
CA LEU A 415 -3.34 -10.89 -3.21
C LEU A 415 -4.44 -10.15 -3.97
N LEU A 416 -4.23 -9.96 -5.27
CA LEU A 416 -5.18 -9.27 -6.14
C LEU A 416 -6.32 -10.19 -6.57
N ARG A 417 -6.14 -11.51 -6.57
CA ARG A 417 -7.21 -12.48 -6.86
C ARG A 417 -8.23 -12.55 -5.72
N THR A 418 -7.77 -12.59 -4.47
CA THR A 418 -8.62 -12.69 -3.28
C THR A 418 -9.31 -11.38 -2.94
N THR A 419 -8.59 -10.25 -3.04
CA THR A 419 -9.06 -8.94 -2.58
C THR A 419 -8.89 -7.87 -3.67
N HIS A 420 -9.58 -8.05 -4.79
CA HIS A 420 -9.50 -7.20 -5.99
C HIS A 420 -10.22 -5.85 -5.86
N ASN A 421 -10.95 -5.59 -4.78
CA ASN A 421 -11.46 -4.27 -4.42
C ASN A 421 -11.11 -3.98 -2.97
N ARG A 422 -10.68 -2.76 -2.66
CA ARG A 422 -10.29 -2.33 -1.32
C ARG A 422 -10.87 -0.96 -1.01
N THR A 423 -11.42 -0.81 0.19
CA THR A 423 -11.80 0.48 0.78
C THR A 423 -10.61 1.07 1.52
N ASP A 424 -10.59 2.39 1.67
CA ASP A 424 -9.53 3.15 2.33
C ASP A 424 -8.14 2.82 1.75
N TRP A 425 -8.09 2.74 0.42
CA TRP A 425 -6.92 2.24 -0.30
C TRP A 425 -6.66 3.05 -1.56
N ASP A 426 -5.41 3.46 -1.78
CA ASP A 426 -4.93 4.09 -3.02
C ASP A 426 -4.01 3.11 -3.76
N ASN A 427 -4.46 2.56 -4.89
CA ASN A 427 -3.64 1.74 -5.77
C ASN A 427 -2.76 2.55 -6.73
N LEU A 428 -2.65 3.87 -6.53
CA LEU A 428 -1.83 4.77 -7.33
C LEU A 428 -2.21 4.78 -8.82
N ALA A 429 -3.49 4.53 -9.14
CA ALA A 429 -4.01 4.75 -10.49
C ALA A 429 -3.85 6.22 -10.88
N ASN A 430 -3.20 6.48 -12.02
CA ASN A 430 -2.86 7.83 -12.46
C ASN A 430 -2.78 8.02 -13.99
N SER A 431 -3.07 6.98 -14.78
CA SER A 431 -2.96 7.04 -16.25
C SER A 431 -4.02 7.93 -16.87
N LEU A 432 -5.23 7.96 -16.30
CA LEU A 432 -6.32 8.83 -16.75
C LEU A 432 -7.17 9.23 -15.55
N THR A 433 -7.58 10.50 -15.49
CA THR A 433 -8.43 11.01 -14.40
C THR A 433 -9.70 11.62 -14.96
N TYR A 434 -10.84 11.19 -14.43
CA TYR A 434 -12.15 11.77 -14.64
C TYR A 434 -12.58 12.57 -13.41
N THR A 435 -13.01 13.80 -13.63
CA THR A 435 -13.62 14.74 -12.67
C THR A 435 -14.96 15.23 -13.22
N GLU A 436 -15.71 16.02 -12.42
CA GLU A 436 -16.91 16.74 -12.89
C GLU A 436 -16.66 17.59 -14.14
N SER A 437 -15.46 18.17 -14.26
CA SER A 437 -15.06 19.02 -15.38
C SER A 437 -14.54 18.25 -16.60
N SER A 438 -14.32 16.94 -16.48
CA SER A 438 -13.80 16.11 -17.57
C SER A 438 -14.95 15.52 -18.42
N GLY A 439 -14.76 15.42 -19.73
CA GLY A 439 -15.77 14.96 -20.69
C GLY A 439 -16.33 13.53 -20.51
N GLY A 440 -15.82 12.76 -19.53
CA GLY A 440 -16.38 11.46 -19.12
C GLY A 440 -17.33 11.60 -17.94
N GLN A 441 -18.50 12.20 -18.18
CA GLN A 441 -19.43 12.71 -17.16
C GLN A 441 -19.89 11.68 -16.12
N PHE A 442 -19.80 10.36 -16.36
CA PHE A 442 -20.35 9.37 -15.43
C PHE A 442 -19.32 8.66 -14.55
N ALA A 443 -18.05 8.58 -14.96
CA ALA A 443 -17.05 7.74 -14.32
C ALA A 443 -16.76 8.14 -12.86
N HIS A 444 -16.86 9.44 -12.54
CA HIS A 444 -16.57 9.98 -11.22
C HIS A 444 -17.75 9.88 -10.22
N TYR A 445 -18.95 9.47 -10.66
CA TYR A 445 -20.15 9.47 -9.79
C TYR A 445 -20.14 8.37 -8.73
N SER A 446 -19.53 7.22 -9.02
CA SER A 446 -19.47 6.11 -8.08
C SER A 446 -18.28 5.20 -8.38
N PHE A 447 -17.90 4.38 -7.39
CA PHE A 447 -16.91 3.33 -7.58
C PHE A 447 -17.28 2.38 -8.72
N GLN A 448 -18.56 2.04 -8.86
CA GLN A 448 -19.07 1.16 -9.93
C GLN A 448 -18.97 1.84 -11.30
N SER A 449 -19.27 3.14 -11.40
CA SER A 449 -19.09 3.89 -12.63
C SER A 449 -17.62 4.01 -13.03
N CYS A 450 -16.74 4.17 -12.04
CA CYS A 450 -15.29 4.21 -12.26
C CYS A 450 -14.77 2.86 -12.76
N ARG A 451 -15.23 1.76 -12.16
CA ARG A 451 -15.00 0.41 -12.66
C ARG A 451 -15.51 0.23 -14.09
N ALA A 452 -16.73 0.64 -14.38
CA ALA A 452 -17.30 0.50 -15.73
C ALA A 452 -16.47 1.27 -16.77
N ALA A 453 -15.97 2.46 -16.42
CA ALA A 453 -15.06 3.21 -17.26
C ALA A 453 -13.72 2.45 -17.49
N CYS A 454 -13.21 1.75 -16.48
CA CYS A 454 -12.06 0.86 -16.65
C CYS A 454 -12.38 -0.35 -17.53
N ASP A 455 -13.53 -0.99 -17.35
CA ASP A 455 -13.92 -2.19 -18.09
C ASP A 455 -14.12 -1.89 -19.59
N LEU A 456 -14.65 -0.71 -19.92
CA LEU A 456 -14.76 -0.21 -21.30
C LEU A 456 -13.38 0.01 -21.97
N ARG A 457 -12.34 0.26 -21.17
CA ARG A 457 -11.00 0.50 -21.68
C ARG A 457 -10.14 -0.75 -21.66
N LEU A 458 -9.71 -1.24 -22.83
CA LEU A 458 -9.02 -2.54 -22.91
C LEU A 458 -7.65 -2.55 -22.20
N SER A 459 -6.99 -1.39 -22.13
CA SER A 459 -5.70 -1.19 -21.48
C SER A 459 -5.79 -0.99 -19.96
N CYS A 460 -6.98 -0.70 -19.42
CA CYS A 460 -7.14 -0.41 -18.01
C CYS A 460 -7.05 -1.70 -17.18
N VAL A 461 -6.11 -1.76 -16.23
CA VAL A 461 -5.92 -2.91 -15.33
C VAL A 461 -6.32 -2.61 -13.90
N GLN A 462 -6.42 -1.33 -13.54
CA GLN A 462 -6.79 -0.88 -12.20
C GLN A 462 -7.54 0.46 -12.24
N TYR A 463 -8.31 0.73 -11.18
CA TYR A 463 -9.09 1.95 -11.02
C TYR A 463 -9.13 2.36 -9.55
N ALA A 464 -9.23 3.65 -9.28
CA ALA A 464 -9.43 4.22 -7.95
C ALA A 464 -10.49 5.31 -8.01
N TRP A 465 -11.39 5.30 -7.05
CA TRP A 465 -12.46 6.29 -6.92
C TRP A 465 -12.32 7.01 -5.59
N GLU A 466 -12.44 8.33 -5.63
CA GLU A 466 -12.68 9.18 -4.48
C GLU A 466 -13.85 10.13 -4.83
N PRO A 467 -14.49 10.81 -3.87
CA PRO A 467 -15.61 11.69 -4.16
C PRO A 467 -15.32 12.64 -5.32
N ASN A 468 -16.18 12.60 -6.34
CA ASN A 468 -16.11 13.41 -7.56
C ASN A 468 -14.85 13.20 -8.43
N LYS A 469 -14.11 12.10 -8.23
CA LYS A 469 -12.94 11.78 -9.05
C LYS A 469 -12.74 10.28 -9.23
N CYS A 470 -12.57 9.88 -10.48
CA CYS A 470 -12.19 8.51 -10.85
C CYS A 470 -10.82 8.55 -11.53
N ARG A 471 -9.91 7.68 -11.10
CA ARG A 471 -8.59 7.49 -11.68
C ARG A 471 -8.49 6.09 -12.25
N LEU A 472 -8.01 5.97 -13.47
CA LEU A 472 -7.75 4.70 -14.15
C LEU A 472 -6.24 4.48 -14.27
N GLY A 473 -5.81 3.22 -14.31
CA GLY A 473 -4.42 2.82 -14.45
C GLY A 473 -4.23 1.74 -15.51
N THR A 474 -3.20 1.90 -16.34
CA THR A 474 -2.78 0.94 -17.37
C THR A 474 -1.68 -0.01 -16.91
N VAL A 475 -1.08 0.25 -15.75
CA VAL A 475 -0.09 -0.60 -15.09
C VAL A 475 -0.62 -1.10 -13.76
N VAL A 476 -0.18 -2.28 -13.33
CA VAL A 476 -0.57 -2.84 -12.05
C VAL A 476 0.31 -2.23 -10.96
N ARG A 477 -0.30 -1.76 -9.88
CA ARG A 477 0.33 -1.35 -8.63
C ARG A 477 -0.54 -1.80 -7.48
N LEU A 478 0.04 -2.26 -6.38
CA LEU A 478 -0.76 -2.58 -5.19
C LEU A 478 -1.11 -1.28 -4.45
N GLY A 479 -0.18 -0.34 -4.32
CA GLY A 479 -0.34 0.89 -3.57
C GLY A 479 -0.47 0.64 -2.06
N GLU A 480 -1.18 1.52 -1.35
CA GLU A 480 -1.16 1.54 0.11
C GLU A 480 -2.50 1.91 0.73
N LYS A 481 -2.62 1.62 2.03
CA LYS A 481 -3.76 2.03 2.83
C LYS A 481 -3.70 3.55 3.04
N VAL A 482 -4.84 4.21 2.87
CA VAL A 482 -4.98 5.64 3.17
C VAL A 482 -5.91 5.86 4.37
N ALA A 483 -5.86 7.06 4.95
CA ALA A 483 -6.78 7.42 6.02
C ALA A 483 -8.25 7.36 5.54
N SER A 484 -9.13 6.84 6.40
CA SER A 484 -10.53 6.57 6.05
C SER A 484 -11.34 7.82 5.72
N ASP A 485 -10.91 9.00 6.18
CA ASP A 485 -11.52 10.28 5.84
C ASP A 485 -11.37 10.66 4.36
N LYS A 486 -10.36 10.12 3.67
CA LYS A 486 -10.18 10.30 2.22
C LYS A 486 -11.27 9.58 1.40
N ARG A 487 -11.98 8.60 1.98
CA ARG A 487 -13.05 7.83 1.33
C ARG A 487 -12.66 7.27 -0.04
N MET A 488 -11.42 6.80 -0.15
CA MET A 488 -10.87 6.29 -1.39
C MET A 488 -11.10 4.79 -1.50
N MET A 489 -11.54 4.33 -2.67
CA MET A 489 -11.72 2.93 -2.99
C MET A 489 -10.91 2.56 -4.22
N SER A 490 -10.17 1.47 -4.17
CA SER A 490 -9.35 0.97 -5.26
C SER A 490 -9.83 -0.39 -5.73
N GLY A 491 -9.68 -0.66 -7.02
CA GLY A 491 -9.97 -1.95 -7.61
C GLY A 491 -9.02 -2.33 -8.73
N TRP A 492 -8.92 -3.63 -8.98
CA TRP A 492 -8.14 -4.22 -10.06
C TRP A 492 -9.04 -5.11 -10.90
N ASN A 493 -8.71 -5.25 -12.19
CA ASN A 493 -9.34 -6.24 -13.05
C ASN A 493 -8.49 -7.54 -13.00
N PRO A 494 -8.90 -8.59 -12.25
CA PRO A 494 -8.03 -9.72 -11.97
C PRO A 494 -7.62 -10.47 -13.23
N LYS A 495 -8.54 -10.62 -14.19
CA LYS A 495 -8.24 -11.27 -15.48
C LYS A 495 -7.17 -10.52 -16.27
N ARG A 496 -7.19 -9.18 -16.24
CA ARG A 496 -6.19 -8.37 -16.93
C ARG A 496 -4.86 -8.37 -16.18
N VAL A 497 -4.86 -8.38 -14.85
CA VAL A 497 -3.67 -8.54 -14.00
C VAL A 497 -2.99 -9.89 -14.24
N GLU A 498 -3.74 -10.99 -14.23
CA GLU A 498 -3.22 -12.33 -14.52
C GLU A 498 -2.69 -12.42 -15.96
N LYS A 499 -3.42 -11.88 -16.93
CA LYS A 499 -2.97 -11.82 -18.32
C LYS A 499 -1.70 -10.99 -18.47
N PHE A 500 -1.58 -9.89 -17.75
CA PHE A 500 -0.36 -9.09 -17.70
C PHE A 500 0.80 -9.92 -17.12
N GLY A 501 0.53 -10.66 -16.04
CA GLY A 501 1.47 -11.60 -15.45
C GLY A 501 1.98 -12.68 -16.40
N ALA A 502 1.08 -13.19 -17.26
CA ALA A 502 1.35 -14.28 -18.20
C ALA A 502 1.92 -13.83 -19.56
N LYS A 503 1.94 -12.52 -19.84
CA LYS A 503 2.20 -11.96 -21.18
C LYS A 503 3.66 -11.83 -21.56
N VAL A 504 4.60 -12.16 -20.69
CA VAL A 504 6.02 -11.93 -20.95
C VAL A 504 6.71 -13.26 -21.20
N ASP A 505 7.39 -13.34 -22.35
CA ASP A 505 8.17 -14.49 -22.82
C ASP A 505 9.08 -15.09 -21.73
N ALA A 506 9.47 -16.35 -21.91
CA ALA A 506 10.40 -17.05 -21.02
C ALA A 506 11.65 -16.20 -20.76
N CYS A 507 11.75 -15.61 -19.56
CA CYS A 507 12.97 -14.94 -19.13
C CYS A 507 14.13 -15.94 -19.20
N THR A 508 15.18 -15.59 -19.95
CA THR A 508 16.40 -16.37 -20.02
C THR A 508 17.32 -15.98 -18.87
N ALA A 509 18.16 -16.91 -18.40
CA ALA A 509 19.15 -16.65 -17.34
C ALA A 509 20.12 -15.50 -17.70
N GLU A 510 20.33 -15.26 -19.00
CA GLU A 510 21.15 -14.17 -19.51
C GLU A 510 20.54 -12.80 -19.20
N ARG A 511 19.21 -12.65 -19.34
CA ARG A 511 18.51 -11.38 -19.10
C ARG A 511 18.37 -11.03 -17.62
N ALA A 512 18.54 -11.98 -16.70
CA ALA A 512 18.40 -11.76 -15.26
C ALA A 512 19.34 -10.65 -14.76
N TYR A 513 20.59 -10.67 -15.22
CA TYR A 513 21.68 -9.80 -14.76
C TYR A 513 22.23 -8.86 -15.82
N LEU A 514 21.80 -8.99 -17.08
CA LEU A 514 22.22 -8.09 -18.15
C LEU A 514 21.66 -6.69 -17.91
N MET A 515 22.53 -5.74 -17.62
CA MET A 515 22.17 -4.33 -17.53
C MET A 515 22.10 -3.72 -18.94
N PRO A 516 21.11 -2.85 -19.24
CA PRO A 516 21.12 -2.11 -20.49
C PRO A 516 22.21 -1.04 -20.41
N MET A 517 23.45 -1.38 -20.75
CA MET A 517 24.55 -0.42 -20.83
C MET A 517 25.34 -0.61 -22.11
N GLU A 518 25.19 0.36 -23.02
CA GLU A 518 26.27 1.04 -23.79
C GLU A 518 25.60 1.85 -24.89
N LYS A 519 25.56 3.19 -24.73
CA LYS A 519 25.12 4.26 -25.67
C LYS A 519 23.79 4.07 -26.43
N ASN A 520 23.59 2.95 -27.12
CA ASN A 520 22.38 2.55 -27.81
C ASN A 520 21.20 2.36 -26.86
N ALA A 521 21.41 2.01 -25.58
CA ALA A 521 20.29 1.79 -24.66
C ALA A 521 19.47 3.06 -24.33
N GLN A 522 20.08 4.26 -24.38
CA GLN A 522 19.31 5.50 -24.20
C GLN A 522 18.48 5.83 -25.44
N ASP A 523 19.04 5.59 -26.62
CA ASP A 523 18.35 5.78 -27.89
C ASP A 523 17.29 4.69 -28.09
N GLU A 524 17.55 3.44 -27.70
CA GLU A 524 16.59 2.34 -27.68
C GLU A 524 15.51 2.52 -26.61
N MET A 525 15.85 3.01 -25.41
CA MET A 525 14.83 3.34 -24.41
C MET A 525 14.02 4.57 -24.83
N LYS A 526 14.63 5.59 -25.45
CA LYS A 526 13.87 6.70 -26.04
C LYS A 526 12.99 6.23 -27.18
N LEU A 527 13.50 5.38 -28.07
CA LEU A 527 12.75 4.82 -29.18
C LEU A 527 11.61 3.93 -28.68
N MET A 528 11.85 3.07 -27.68
CA MET A 528 10.82 2.25 -27.04
C MET A 528 9.80 3.10 -26.28
N GLU A 529 10.22 4.16 -25.60
CA GLU A 529 9.33 5.11 -24.90
C GLU A 529 8.49 5.91 -25.91
N GLU A 530 9.07 6.33 -27.03
CA GLU A 530 8.38 7.00 -28.15
C GLU A 530 7.43 6.05 -28.87
N GLU A 531 7.83 4.81 -29.14
CA GLU A 531 6.96 3.78 -29.71
C GLU A 531 5.83 3.40 -28.74
N ARG A 532 6.11 3.34 -27.44
CA ARG A 532 5.10 3.10 -26.40
C ARG A 532 4.12 4.26 -26.33
N LYS A 533 4.60 5.51 -26.31
CA LYS A 533 3.75 6.70 -26.34
C LYS A 533 2.92 6.75 -27.61
N LYS A 534 3.51 6.46 -28.77
CA LYS A 534 2.78 6.40 -30.04
C LYS A 534 1.72 5.30 -30.05
N LYS A 535 2.03 4.11 -29.54
CA LYS A 535 1.04 3.02 -29.39
C LYS A 535 -0.04 3.37 -28.37
N GLU A 536 0.30 4.05 -27.29
CA GLU A 536 -0.67 4.56 -26.31
C GLU A 536 -1.57 5.62 -26.94
N GLU A 537 -1.02 6.57 -27.70
CA GLU A 537 -1.78 7.59 -28.43
C GLU A 537 -2.69 6.97 -29.50
N GLU A 538 -2.19 6.03 -30.30
CA GLU A 538 -2.98 5.30 -31.29
C GLU A 538 -4.10 4.47 -30.63
N MET A 539 -3.80 3.84 -29.49
CA MET A 539 -4.79 3.08 -28.72
C MET A 539 -5.84 3.99 -28.08
N VAL A 540 -5.43 5.13 -27.51
CA VAL A 540 -6.34 6.13 -26.95
C VAL A 540 -7.23 6.70 -28.04
N ALA A 541 -6.68 7.05 -29.21
CA ALA A 541 -7.45 7.55 -30.35
C ALA A 541 -8.45 6.50 -30.87
N ALA A 542 -8.02 5.24 -31.00
CA ALA A 542 -8.91 4.15 -31.40
C ALA A 542 -10.02 3.90 -30.36
N GLU A 543 -9.73 4.11 -29.08
CA GLU A 543 -10.66 3.92 -27.98
C GLU A 543 -11.65 5.09 -27.83
N GLU A 544 -11.22 6.32 -28.09
CA GLU A 544 -12.09 7.50 -28.20
C GLU A 544 -13.08 7.33 -29.36
N GLU A 545 -12.62 6.84 -30.51
CA GLU A 545 -13.48 6.58 -31.66
C GLU A 545 -14.52 5.48 -31.36
N ARG A 546 -14.11 4.39 -30.70
CA ARG A 546 -15.06 3.35 -30.26
C ARG A 546 -16.09 3.88 -29.26
N THR A 547 -15.67 4.72 -28.33
CA THR A 547 -16.55 5.34 -27.33
C THR A 547 -17.55 6.28 -28.02
N ARG A 548 -17.12 7.05 -29.02
CA ARG A 548 -17.98 7.91 -29.84
C ARG A 548 -19.05 7.09 -30.56
N LEU A 549 -18.66 5.99 -31.22
CA LEU A 549 -19.58 5.10 -31.92
C LEU A 549 -20.61 4.47 -30.96
N ALA A 550 -20.17 4.02 -29.78
CA ALA A 550 -21.08 3.46 -28.77
C ALA A 550 -22.08 4.51 -28.25
N THR A 551 -21.64 5.76 -28.08
CA THR A 551 -22.51 6.88 -27.65
C THR A 551 -23.54 7.22 -28.71
N GLU A 552 -23.16 7.21 -29.99
CA GLU A 552 -24.09 7.39 -31.10
C GLU A 552 -25.13 6.27 -31.17
N GLU A 553 -24.72 5.02 -30.98
CA GLU A 553 -25.62 3.86 -30.96
C GLU A 553 -26.63 3.93 -29.80
N GLN A 554 -26.18 4.34 -28.62
CA GLN A 554 -27.06 4.57 -27.47
C GLN A 554 -28.07 5.69 -27.74
N SER A 555 -27.65 6.79 -28.37
CA SER A 555 -28.55 7.89 -28.74
C SER A 555 -29.62 7.49 -29.75
N LYS A 556 -29.31 6.56 -30.66
CA LYS A 556 -30.28 6.00 -31.62
C LYS A 556 -31.31 5.14 -30.89
N LYS A 557 -30.86 4.30 -29.96
CA LYS A 557 -31.72 3.44 -29.15
C LYS A 557 -32.71 4.25 -28.29
N GLU A 558 -32.25 5.33 -27.67
CA GLU A 558 -33.13 6.24 -26.91
C GLU A 558 -34.18 6.94 -27.78
N LYS A 559 -33.87 7.26 -29.04
CA LYS A 559 -34.84 7.82 -29.99
C LYS A 559 -35.90 6.79 -30.37
N GLU A 560 -35.50 5.55 -30.64
CA GLU A 560 -36.41 4.44 -30.94
C GLU A 560 -37.34 4.14 -29.77
N ASP A 561 -36.81 4.13 -28.54
CA ASP A 561 -37.61 3.92 -27.33
C ASP A 561 -38.65 5.04 -27.12
N ARG A 562 -38.27 6.32 -27.32
CA ARG A 562 -39.19 7.45 -27.27
C ARG A 562 -40.28 7.39 -28.34
N GLU A 563 -39.94 6.91 -29.54
CA GLU A 563 -40.92 6.74 -30.61
C GLU A 563 -41.88 5.58 -30.30
N GLY A 564 -41.37 4.47 -29.77
CA GLY A 564 -42.17 3.36 -29.27
C GLY A 564 -43.16 3.79 -28.17
N GLU A 565 -42.72 4.65 -27.25
CA GLU A 565 -43.57 5.19 -26.18
C GLU A 565 -44.67 6.12 -26.72
N ARG A 566 -44.38 6.94 -27.75
CA ARG A 566 -45.40 7.74 -28.44
C ARG A 566 -46.45 6.86 -29.13
N ARG A 567 -46.03 5.82 -29.85
CA ARG A 567 -46.95 4.87 -30.51
C ARG A 567 -47.85 4.16 -29.51
N LYS A 568 -47.31 3.78 -28.35
CA LYS A 568 -48.08 3.17 -27.26
C LYS A 568 -49.15 4.13 -26.72
N LYS A 569 -48.80 5.41 -26.48
CA LYS A 569 -49.77 6.44 -26.04
C LYS A 569 -50.88 6.68 -27.06
N GLU A 570 -50.57 6.65 -28.35
CA GLU A 570 -51.59 6.77 -29.40
C GLU A 570 -52.53 5.58 -29.44
N MET A 571 -52.00 4.36 -29.28
CA MET A 571 -52.80 3.13 -29.22
C MET A 571 -53.72 3.11 -27.99
N ASP A 572 -53.23 3.53 -26.82
CA ASP A 572 -54.02 3.63 -25.59
C ASP A 572 -55.15 4.67 -25.74
N LYS A 573 -54.88 5.80 -26.42
CA LYS A 573 -55.88 6.82 -26.71
C LYS A 573 -56.96 6.30 -27.68
N ALA A 574 -56.57 5.54 -28.70
CA ALA A 574 -57.50 4.91 -29.64
C ALA A 574 -58.39 3.87 -28.95
N LYS A 575 -57.82 3.06 -28.05
CA LYS A 575 -58.56 2.08 -27.24
C LYS A 575 -59.58 2.77 -26.33
N ALA A 576 -59.18 3.82 -25.62
CA ALA A 576 -60.09 4.60 -24.79
C ALA A 576 -61.25 5.24 -25.58
N ALA A 577 -61.01 5.67 -26.83
CA ALA A 577 -62.06 6.18 -27.70
C ALA A 577 -63.05 5.07 -28.13
N ALA A 578 -62.55 3.88 -28.46
CA ALA A 578 -63.38 2.72 -28.80
C ALA A 578 -64.24 2.25 -27.62
N ASP A 579 -63.69 2.25 -26.40
CA ASP A 579 -64.42 1.88 -25.19
C ASP A 579 -65.57 2.85 -24.89
N ARG A 580 -65.35 4.17 -25.06
CA ARG A 580 -66.42 5.17 -24.94
C ARG A 580 -67.53 4.98 -25.96
N GLU A 581 -67.19 4.59 -27.18
CA GLU A 581 -68.20 4.36 -28.22
C GLU A 581 -69.02 3.09 -27.94
N ARG A 582 -68.38 2.02 -27.44
CA ARG A 582 -69.07 0.83 -26.94
C ARG A 582 -70.04 1.16 -25.81
N GLU A 583 -69.66 2.03 -24.89
CA GLU A 583 -70.52 2.44 -23.77
C GLU A 583 -71.76 3.22 -24.26
N LYS A 584 -71.62 4.06 -25.28
CA LYS A 584 -72.77 4.75 -25.90
C LYS A 584 -73.73 3.77 -26.57
N ILE A 585 -73.19 2.81 -27.33
CA ILE A 585 -73.99 1.78 -28.01
C ILE A 585 -74.75 0.94 -26.97
N GLN A 586 -74.09 0.59 -25.86
CA GLN A 586 -74.72 -0.15 -24.76
C GLN A 586 -75.89 0.62 -24.15
N LYS A 587 -75.73 1.92 -23.87
CA LYS A 587 -76.82 2.77 -23.36
C LYS A 587 -77.98 2.89 -24.33
N GLN A 588 -77.71 3.03 -25.63
CA GLN A 588 -78.75 3.04 -26.65
C GLN A 588 -79.52 1.71 -26.72
N LEU A 589 -78.81 0.59 -26.54
CA LEU A 589 -79.43 -0.74 -26.51
C LEU A 589 -80.34 -0.91 -25.28
N GLU A 590 -79.91 -0.44 -24.11
CA GLU A 590 -80.71 -0.46 -22.88
C GLU A 590 -81.96 0.42 -22.97
N GLU A 591 -81.85 1.62 -23.57
CA GLU A 591 -83.00 2.49 -23.84
C GLU A 591 -83.98 1.85 -24.83
N HIS A 592 -83.47 1.18 -25.85
CA HIS A 592 -84.29 0.45 -26.82
C HIS A 592 -85.03 -0.72 -26.16
N GLN A 593 -84.35 -1.50 -25.31
CA GLN A 593 -84.97 -2.59 -24.55
C GLN A 593 -86.08 -2.08 -23.62
N LYS A 594 -85.86 -0.95 -22.91
CA LYS A 594 -86.90 -0.34 -22.08
C LYS A 594 -88.14 0.07 -22.87
N LYS A 595 -87.96 0.64 -24.07
CA LYS A 595 -89.08 0.97 -24.96
C LYS A 595 -89.87 -0.27 -25.39
N VAL A 596 -89.18 -1.34 -25.77
CA VAL A 596 -89.82 -2.60 -26.14
C VAL A 596 -90.63 -3.19 -24.98
N GLU A 597 -90.10 -3.12 -23.75
CA GLU A 597 -90.80 -3.56 -22.54
C GLU A 597 -92.05 -2.71 -22.25
N GLU A 598 -91.95 -1.39 -22.44
CA GLU A 598 -93.06 -0.44 -22.24
C GLU A 598 -94.18 -0.65 -23.27
N ASP A 599 -93.82 -0.84 -24.54
CA ASP A 599 -94.78 -1.14 -25.61
C ASP A 599 -95.49 -2.48 -25.38
N LYS A 600 -94.76 -3.48 -24.85
CA LYS A 600 -95.33 -4.77 -24.47
C LYS A 600 -96.33 -4.64 -23.30
N ARG A 601 -96.02 -3.80 -22.30
CA ARG A 601 -96.94 -3.48 -21.19
C ARG A 601 -98.20 -2.79 -21.69
N LYS A 602 -98.09 -1.81 -22.59
CA LYS A 602 -99.25 -1.12 -23.18
C LYS A 602 -100.14 -2.11 -23.96
N SER A 603 -99.53 -3.01 -24.73
CA SER A 603 -100.27 -4.07 -25.43
C SER A 603 -101.00 -5.03 -24.48
N GLU A 604 -100.41 -5.37 -23.32
CA GLU A 604 -101.08 -6.20 -22.30
C GLU A 604 -102.21 -5.46 -21.58
N GLU A 605 -102.04 -4.16 -21.32
CA GLU A 605 -103.09 -3.31 -20.73
C GLU A 605 -104.28 -3.14 -21.69
N GLU A 606 -104.03 -2.95 -22.99
CA GLU A 606 -105.08 -2.92 -24.04
C GLU A 606 -105.82 -4.26 -24.15
N LYS A 607 -105.10 -5.39 -24.08
CA LYS A 607 -105.71 -6.73 -24.07
C LYS A 607 -106.58 -6.96 -22.83
N LYS A 608 -106.17 -6.46 -21.66
CA LYS A 608 -106.97 -6.53 -20.42
C LYS A 608 -108.22 -5.64 -20.50
N ALA A 609 -108.12 -4.45 -21.09
CA ALA A 609 -109.26 -3.57 -21.31
C ALA A 609 -110.29 -4.19 -22.27
N ALA A 610 -109.83 -4.82 -23.36
CA ALA A 610 -110.69 -5.54 -24.29
C ALA A 610 -111.38 -6.76 -23.64
N ALA A 611 -110.69 -7.49 -22.77
CA ALA A 611 -111.27 -8.60 -22.01
C ALA A 611 -112.35 -8.13 -21.02
N ALA A 612 -112.15 -6.98 -20.36
CA ALA A 612 -113.12 -6.40 -19.44
C ALA A 612 -114.39 -5.86 -20.15
N GLU A 613 -114.27 -5.37 -21.39
CA GLU A 613 -115.42 -5.01 -22.22
C GLU A 613 -116.22 -6.23 -22.66
N LEU A 614 -115.54 -7.33 -23.03
CA LEU A 614 -116.18 -8.61 -23.36
C LEU A 614 -116.94 -9.20 -22.16
N GLU A 615 -116.40 -9.07 -20.94
CA GLU A 615 -117.05 -9.51 -19.71
C GLU A 615 -118.29 -8.66 -19.37
N LYS A 616 -118.24 -7.34 -19.60
CA LYS A 616 -119.42 -6.47 -19.49
C LYS A 616 -120.49 -6.77 -20.54
N ALA A 617 -120.09 -7.11 -21.77
CA ALA A 617 -121.02 -7.51 -22.83
C ALA A 617 -121.71 -8.86 -22.50
N ALA A 618 -120.96 -9.81 -21.92
CA ALA A 618 -121.51 -11.08 -21.46
C ALA A 618 -122.49 -10.90 -20.27
N GLN A 619 -122.19 -9.98 -19.34
CA GLN A 619 -123.10 -9.66 -18.22
C GLN A 619 -124.38 -8.93 -18.68
N ALA A 620 -124.29 -8.10 -19.73
CA ALA A 620 -125.47 -7.45 -20.33
C ALA A 620 -126.38 -8.45 -21.10
N GLN A 621 -125.79 -9.49 -21.70
CA GLN A 621 -126.56 -10.60 -22.30
C GLN A 621 -127.22 -11.51 -21.25
N ALA A 622 -126.60 -11.70 -20.09
CA ALA A 622 -127.21 -12.45 -18.98
C ALA A 622 -128.43 -11.73 -18.36
N GLN A 623 -128.42 -10.38 -18.34
CA GLN A 623 -129.57 -9.59 -17.87
C GLN A 623 -130.74 -9.48 -18.86
N THR A 624 -130.56 -9.88 -20.12
CA THR A 624 -131.63 -9.92 -21.12
C THR A 624 -132.33 -11.29 -21.21
N GLN A 625 -131.81 -12.33 -20.56
CA GLN A 625 -132.44 -13.66 -20.47
C GLN A 625 -133.30 -13.89 -19.22
N ASP A 626 -133.25 -13.00 -18.21
CA ASP A 626 -134.06 -13.12 -16.97
C ASP A 626 -135.38 -12.31 -17.00
N ASN A 627 -135.71 -11.68 -18.14
CA ASN A 627 -136.95 -10.90 -18.33
C ASN A 627 -137.97 -11.59 -19.28
N GLU A 628 -137.70 -12.83 -19.68
CA GLU A 628 -138.65 -13.74 -20.34
C GLU A 628 -138.69 -15.08 -19.58
N GLN A 629 -139.24 -15.07 -18.36
CA GLN A 629 -139.94 -16.22 -17.77
C GLN A 629 -140.92 -15.81 -16.69
#